data_AF-A0A2E5US54-F1
#
_entry.id   AF-A0A2E5US54-F1
#
_cell.length_a   1.000
_cell.length_b   1.000
_cell.length_c   1.000
_cell.angle_alpha   90.00
_cell.angle_beta   90.00
_cell.angle_gamma   90.00
#
_symmetry.space_group_name_H-M   'P 1'
#
loop_
_entity.id
_entity.type
_entity.pdbx_description
1 polymer ?
#
loop_
_entity_poly.entity_id
_entity_poly.type
_entity_poly.pdbx_seq_one_letter_code
_entity_poly.pdbx_strand_id
1 'polypeptide(L)'
;MRQTKTRPKNKLGLEKITITRNVFLVWAFGFFVILSFDLFIEGFVFKWLAWNGTDKNDWFFMLWWGAVTVWFFHGLFTLYERFSQ
;
A
#
# COMPACT_ATOMS: atom_id res chain seq x y z
N MET A 1 -38.85 -20.90 15.18
CA MET A 1 -38.56 -19.75 14.30
C MET A 1 -37.32 -19.05 14.82
N ARG A 2 -36.25 -18.97 14.01
CA ARG A 2 -34.99 -18.31 14.39
C ARG A 2 -35.15 -16.83 14.04
N GLN A 3 -35.31 -15.97 15.05
CA GLN A 3 -35.42 -14.51 14.85
C GLN A 3 -34.07 -14.01 14.31
N THR A 4 -33.97 -13.79 13.00
CA THR A 4 -32.82 -13.11 12.39
C THR A 4 -32.87 -11.64 12.80
N LYS A 5 -32.13 -11.29 13.85
CA LYS A 5 -31.94 -9.92 14.30
C LYS A 5 -31.26 -9.14 13.16
N THR A 6 -32.06 -8.40 12.39
CA THR A 6 -31.56 -7.55 11.31
C THR A 6 -30.73 -6.42 11.93
N ARG A 7 -29.46 -6.31 11.51
CA ARG A 7 -28.54 -5.28 12.00
C ARG A 7 -29.01 -3.92 11.46
N PRO A 8 -29.07 -2.85 12.27
CA PRO A 8 -29.62 -1.58 11.82
C PRO A 8 -28.71 -0.93 10.76
N LYS A 9 -29.33 -0.29 9.75
CA LYS A 9 -28.66 0.25 8.55
C LYS A 9 -27.50 1.21 8.86
N ASN A 10 -27.62 1.98 9.94
CA ASN A 10 -26.57 2.91 10.41
C ASN A 10 -25.29 2.18 10.88
N LYS A 11 -25.42 1.05 11.58
CA LYS A 11 -24.27 0.22 12.00
C LYS A 11 -23.55 -0.36 10.79
N LEU A 12 -24.29 -0.82 9.79
CA LEU A 12 -23.71 -1.37 8.56
C LEU A 12 -22.94 -0.30 7.78
N GLY A 13 -23.48 0.91 7.65
CA GLY A 13 -22.80 2.03 7.00
C GLY A 13 -21.52 2.47 7.74
N LEU A 14 -21.55 2.55 9.07
CA LEU A 14 -20.39 2.90 9.89
C LEU A 14 -19.26 1.85 9.77
N GLU A 15 -19.60 0.56 9.75
CA GLU A 15 -18.60 -0.49 9.56
C GLU A 15 -17.98 -0.45 8.15
N LYS A 16 -18.78 -0.24 7.09
CA LYS A 16 -18.26 -0.04 5.73
C LYS A 16 -17.24 1.11 5.68
N ILE A 17 -17.60 2.29 6.23
CA ILE A 17 -16.71 3.46 6.26
C ILE A 17 -15.42 3.16 7.04
N THR A 18 -15.54 2.50 8.20
CA THR A 18 -14.38 2.18 9.05
C THR A 18 -13.42 1.23 8.34
N ILE A 19 -13.94 0.21 7.65
CA ILE A 19 -13.13 -0.74 6.90
C ILE A 19 -12.43 -0.03 5.72
N THR A 20 -13.15 0.78 4.94
CA THR A 20 -12.55 1.53 3.82
C THR A 20 -11.44 2.47 4.29
N ARG A 21 -11.66 3.19 5.39
CA ARG A 21 -10.63 4.02 6.02
C ARG A 21 -9.42 3.19 6.43
N ASN A 22 -9.61 2.04 7.08
CA ASN A 22 -8.49 1.20 7.52
C ASN A 22 -7.69 0.67 6.32
N VAL A 23 -8.36 0.28 5.22
CA VAL A 23 -7.68 -0.13 3.98
C VAL A 23 -6.86 1.01 3.40
N PHE A 24 -7.42 2.23 3.35
CA PHE A 24 -6.69 3.42 2.91
C PHE A 24 -5.47 3.69 3.79
N LEU A 25 -5.61 3.61 5.12
CA LEU A 25 -4.51 3.82 6.05
C LEU A 25 -3.39 2.79 5.89
N VAL A 26 -3.74 1.50 5.72
CA VAL A 26 -2.74 0.45 5.48
C VAL A 26 -2.03 0.66 4.15
N TRP A 27 -2.76 1.02 3.10
CA TRP A 27 -2.18 1.29 1.79
C TRP A 27 -1.22 2.49 1.82
N ALA A 28 -1.64 3.60 2.43
CA ALA A 28 -0.82 4.80 2.59
C ALA A 28 0.38 4.54 3.50
N PHE A 29 0.20 3.84 4.61
CA PHE A 29 1.30 3.48 5.51
C PHE A 29 2.31 2.55 4.81
N GLY A 30 1.83 1.57 4.06
CA GLY A 30 2.69 0.69 3.26
C GLY A 30 3.56 1.45 2.26
N PHE A 31 3.05 2.54 1.67
CA PHE A 31 3.87 3.41 0.82
C PHE A 31 5.05 4.01 1.58
N PHE A 32 4.84 4.54 2.80
CA PHE A 32 5.94 5.08 3.61
C PHE A 32 6.96 4.01 4.01
N VAL A 33 6.51 2.78 4.29
CA VAL A 33 7.41 1.65 4.59
C VAL A 33 8.27 1.32 3.38
N ILE A 34 7.65 1.20 2.21
CA ILE A 34 8.34 0.95 0.93
C ILE A 34 9.33 2.10 0.67
N LEU A 35 8.89 3.36 0.69
CA LEU A 35 9.76 4.52 0.48
C LEU A 35 10.93 4.58 1.49
N SER A 36 10.69 4.26 2.75
CA SER A 36 11.76 4.24 3.76
C SER A 36 12.79 3.15 3.49
N PHE A 37 12.35 2.00 2.98
CA PHE A 37 13.26 0.94 2.55
C PHE A 37 14.11 1.37 1.37
N ASP A 38 13.52 2.02 0.36
CA ASP A 38 14.23 2.59 -0.79
C ASP A 38 15.35 3.53 -0.34
N LEU A 39 15.00 4.52 0.49
CA LEU A 39 15.95 5.48 1.04
C LEU A 39 17.03 4.83 1.91
N PHE A 40 16.70 3.76 2.63
CA PHE A 40 17.68 2.99 3.40
C PHE A 40 18.66 2.25 2.48
N ILE A 41 18.16 1.60 1.43
CA ILE A 41 19.02 0.92 0.45
C ILE A 41 19.94 1.94 -0.23
N GLU A 42 19.39 3.07 -0.67
CA GLU A 42 20.16 4.13 -1.32
C GLU A 42 21.21 4.75 -0.40
N GLY A 43 20.78 5.19 0.79
CA GLY A 43 21.64 5.93 1.72
C GLY A 43 22.69 5.08 2.44
N PHE A 44 22.37 3.80 2.71
CA PHE A 44 23.23 2.91 3.48
C PHE A 44 23.83 1.80 2.63
N VAL A 45 23.00 0.98 1.98
CA VAL A 45 23.45 -0.25 1.30
C VAL A 45 24.28 0.06 0.06
N PHE A 46 23.84 1.00 -0.79
CA PHE A 46 24.61 1.37 -1.98
C PHE A 46 25.94 2.02 -1.63
N LYS A 47 25.97 2.84 -0.57
CA LYS A 47 27.22 3.39 -0.05
C LYS A 47 28.15 2.28 0.44
N TRP A 48 27.63 1.32 1.19
CA TRP A 48 28.42 0.22 1.73
C TRP A 48 28.99 -0.70 0.63
N LEU A 49 28.21 -0.96 -0.42
CA LEU A 49 28.62 -1.80 -1.54
C LEU A 49 29.35 -1.04 -2.67
N ALA A 50 29.53 0.28 -2.53
CA ALA A 50 30.04 1.17 -3.58
C ALA A 50 29.27 1.04 -4.91
N TRP A 51 27.94 0.89 -4.85
CA TRP A 51 27.06 0.79 -6.02
C TRP A 51 26.57 2.13 -6.55
N ASN A 52 26.85 3.23 -5.84
CA ASN A 52 26.45 4.56 -6.25
C ASN A 52 27.04 4.94 -7.61
N GLY A 53 26.20 5.31 -8.58
CA GLY A 53 26.62 5.64 -9.95
C GLY A 53 27.04 4.43 -10.81
N THR A 54 26.62 3.21 -10.45
CA THR A 54 26.86 2.01 -11.26
C THR A 54 25.57 1.51 -11.91
N ASP A 55 25.66 0.74 -12.99
CA ASP A 55 24.48 0.14 -13.63
C ASP A 55 23.62 -0.69 -12.66
N LYS A 56 24.23 -1.25 -11.59
CA LYS A 56 23.50 -2.01 -10.56
C LYS A 56 22.48 -1.15 -9.81
N ASN A 57 22.80 0.11 -9.58
CA ASN A 57 21.89 1.10 -9.00
C ASN A 57 20.69 1.34 -9.93
N ASP A 58 20.95 1.53 -11.22
CA ASP A 58 19.91 1.81 -12.21
C ASP A 58 18.96 0.61 -12.36
N TRP A 59 19.50 -0.61 -12.39
CA TRP A 59 18.70 -1.84 -12.39
C TRP A 59 17.86 -1.99 -11.12
N PHE A 60 18.41 -1.66 -9.95
CA PHE A 60 17.64 -1.68 -8.71
C PHE A 60 16.47 -0.70 -8.80
N PHE A 61 16.70 0.56 -9.16
CA PHE A 61 15.65 1.55 -9.25
C PHE A 61 14.57 1.16 -10.27
N MET A 62 14.94 0.60 -11.42
CA MET A 62 13.97 0.13 -12.40
C MET A 62 13.05 -0.97 -11.84
N LEU A 63 13.62 -1.99 -11.20
CA LEU A 63 12.84 -3.07 -10.58
C LEU A 63 12.01 -2.56 -9.40
N TRP A 64 12.60 -1.67 -8.60
CA TRP A 64 11.97 -1.06 -7.43
C TRP A 64 10.74 -0.26 -7.81
N TRP A 65 10.85 0.65 -8.78
CA TRP A 65 9.71 1.42 -9.28
C TRP A 65 8.64 0.51 -9.90
N GLY A 66 9.03 -0.57 -10.56
CA GLY A 66 8.08 -1.61 -11.01
C GLY A 66 7.25 -2.18 -9.85
N ALA A 67 7.90 -2.55 -8.74
CA ALA A 67 7.22 -3.04 -7.55
C ALA A 67 6.31 -1.97 -6.89
N VAL A 68 6.80 -0.72 -6.79
CA VAL A 68 6.02 0.43 -6.28
C VAL A 68 4.78 0.66 -7.14
N THR A 69 4.90 0.61 -8.46
CA THR A 69 3.78 0.77 -9.39
C THR A 69 2.73 -0.32 -9.20
N VAL A 70 3.15 -1.59 -9.08
CA VAL A 70 2.23 -2.70 -8.81
C VAL A 70 1.50 -2.51 -7.48
N TRP A 71 2.21 -2.15 -6.41
CA TRP A 71 1.61 -1.85 -5.10
C TRP A 71 0.60 -0.69 -5.18
N PHE A 72 0.98 0.38 -5.87
CA PHE A 72 0.14 1.57 -6.04
C PHE A 72 -1.17 1.23 -6.74
N PHE A 73 -1.12 0.57 -7.91
CA PHE A 73 -2.31 0.20 -8.65
C PHE A 73 -3.16 -0.83 -7.92
N HIS A 74 -2.54 -1.83 -7.28
CA HIS A 74 -3.28 -2.81 -6.48
C HIS A 74 -4.11 -2.15 -5.37
N GLY A 75 -3.53 -1.21 -4.63
CA GLY A 75 -4.26 -0.47 -3.61
C GLY A 75 -5.31 0.48 -4.19
N LEU A 76 -5.01 1.15 -5.32
CA LEU A 76 -5.96 2.02 -6.00
C LEU A 76 -7.21 1.24 -6.45
N PHE A 77 -7.03 0.08 -7.10
CA PHE A 77 -8.15 -0.79 -7.51
C PHE A 77 -8.94 -1.31 -6.30
N THR A 78 -8.24 -1.75 -5.24
CA THR A 78 -8.89 -2.21 -4.01
C THR A 78 -9.75 -1.11 -3.36
N LEU A 79 -9.28 0.13 -3.38
CA LEU A 79 -10.05 1.28 -2.86
C LEU A 79 -11.21 1.63 -3.78
N TYR A 80 -10.98 1.66 -5.09
CA TYR A 80 -12.01 1.96 -6.10
C TYR A 80 -13.19 0.98 -6.01
N GLU A 81 -12.93 -0.33 -5.94
CA GLU A 81 -13.97 -1.34 -5.77
C GLU A 81 -14.79 -1.12 -4.50
N ARG A 82 -14.16 -0.71 -3.40
CA ARG A 82 -14.83 -0.45 -2.12
C ARG A 82 -15.64 0.85 -2.11
N PHE A 83 -15.23 1.85 -2.89
CA PHE A 83 -16.02 3.08 -3.06
C PHE A 83 -17.19 2.88 -4.03
N SER A 84 -17.05 1.99 -5.00
CA SER A 84 -18.12 1.65 -5.96
C SER A 84 -19.17 0.68 -5.41
N GLN A 85 -19.00 0.12 -4.20
CA GLN A 85 -19.88 -0.86 -3.53
C GLN A 85 -20.67 -0.30 -2.33
#